data_AF-A0A2H6AH90-F1
#
_entry.id   AF-A0A2H6AH90-F1
#
_cell.length_a   1.000
_cell.length_b   1.000
_cell.length_c   1.000
_cell.angle_alpha   90.00
_cell.angle_beta   90.00
_cell.angle_gamma   90.00
#
_symmetry.space_group_name_H-M   'P 1'
#
loop_
_entity.id
_entity.type
_entity.pdbx_description
1 polymer ?
#
loop_
_entity_poly.entity_id
_entity_poly.type
_entity_poly.pdbx_seq_one_letter_code
_entity_poly.pdbx_strand_id
1 'polypeptide(L)'
;MKRLARAQPLASDPQLHAHLLRDRYGTFRLTRAIRPGPELTIIPQAGYRVESRHRPLPRLAASVSAELLFPVFLDLLAVLGEEVDVHLQSSHQVGRLDYVRRSIDRPVLMSHCVEFEELLLHDGCTGLVVLDTANYREVHFDEHKVLIVYAENWHPFANVLDGYGIPRLDNLGLILEATHYHCSRPEYAAQVRQLAHFLGAETLLGTVWDT
;
A
#
# COMPACT_ATOMS: atom_id res chain seq x y z
N MET A 1 5.62 13.61 13.65
CA MET A 1 4.36 13.02 13.13
C MET A 1 3.27 13.16 14.17
N LYS A 2 2.30 14.07 13.97
CA LYS A 2 1.10 14.12 14.84
C LYS A 2 0.15 13.00 14.40
N ARG A 3 0.29 11.83 15.02
CA ARG A 3 -0.75 10.79 14.97
C ARG A 3 -1.96 11.33 15.71
N LEU A 4 -3.03 11.68 15.00
CA LEU A 4 -4.31 11.92 15.64
C LEU A 4 -4.88 10.57 16.07
N ALA A 5 -5.16 10.50 17.37
CA ALA A 5 -5.75 9.39 18.08
C ALA A 5 -7.05 8.91 17.41
N ARG A 6 -7.36 7.63 17.64
CA ARG A 6 -8.70 6.99 17.56
C ARG A 6 -9.78 7.92 17.02
N ALA A 7 -10.29 7.61 15.83
CA ALA A 7 -11.47 8.23 15.27
C ALA A 7 -12.52 8.47 16.37
N GLN A 8 -12.68 9.73 16.77
CA GLN A 8 -13.93 10.20 17.37
C GLN A 8 -15.06 9.73 16.46
N PRO A 9 -16.23 9.36 17.00
CA PRO A 9 -17.32 8.86 16.18
C PRO A 9 -17.57 9.84 15.03
N LEU A 10 -17.31 9.36 13.81
CA LEU A 10 -17.38 10.07 12.51
C LEU A 10 -18.81 10.51 12.14
N ALA A 11 -19.69 10.67 13.13
CA ALA A 11 -21.13 10.80 12.97
C ALA A 11 -21.64 12.03 13.74
N SER A 12 -21.41 13.21 13.18
CA SER A 12 -22.23 14.40 13.49
C SER A 12 -22.19 15.48 12.40
N ASP A 13 -21.24 15.41 11.45
CA ASP A 13 -21.17 16.34 10.33
C ASP A 13 -21.60 15.68 9.00
N PRO A 14 -22.81 15.97 8.49
CA PRO A 14 -23.29 15.47 7.20
C PRO A 14 -22.40 15.86 6.01
N GLN A 15 -21.70 17.00 6.08
CA GLN A 15 -20.82 17.46 5.01
C GLN A 15 -19.55 16.60 4.94
N LEU A 16 -18.99 16.26 6.09
CA LEU A 16 -17.88 15.30 6.17
C LEU A 16 -18.31 13.92 5.66
N HIS A 17 -19.48 13.43 6.05
CA HIS A 17 -19.98 12.14 5.56
C HIS A 17 -20.12 12.12 4.03
N ALA A 18 -20.74 13.13 3.44
CA ALA A 18 -20.88 13.25 1.99
C ALA A 18 -19.51 13.31 1.27
N HIS A 19 -18.54 14.04 1.84
CA HIS A 19 -17.17 14.09 1.32
C HIS A 19 -16.50 12.71 1.31
N LEU A 20 -16.63 11.95 2.40
CA LEU A 20 -16.05 10.61 2.53
C LEU A 20 -16.69 9.57 1.59
N LEU A 21 -17.86 9.84 1.01
CA LEU A 21 -18.47 8.97 -0.01
C LEU A 21 -17.87 9.17 -1.40
N ARG A 22 -17.13 10.25 -1.64
CA ARG A 22 -16.51 10.54 -2.94
C ARG A 22 -15.30 9.64 -3.19
N ASP A 23 -15.38 8.82 -4.25
CA ASP A 23 -14.30 7.95 -4.70
C ASP A 23 -13.60 8.43 -5.99
N ARG A 24 -14.15 9.44 -6.68
CA ARG A 24 -13.65 9.90 -7.99
C ARG A 24 -13.13 11.34 -7.99
N TYR A 25 -11.95 11.53 -8.56
CA TYR A 25 -11.23 12.81 -8.71
C TYR A 25 -10.75 12.95 -10.16
N GLY A 26 -11.55 13.61 -10.99
CA GLY A 26 -11.32 13.62 -12.44
C GLY A 26 -11.46 12.20 -13.01
N THR A 27 -10.42 11.73 -13.70
CA THR A 27 -10.34 10.34 -14.19
C THR A 27 -9.88 9.36 -13.10
N PHE A 28 -9.24 9.84 -12.03
CA PHE A 28 -8.69 8.99 -10.98
C PHE A 28 -9.79 8.44 -10.06
N ARG A 29 -9.67 7.16 -9.70
CA ARG A 29 -10.57 6.50 -8.76
C ARG A 29 -9.81 5.95 -7.56
N LEU A 30 -10.29 6.28 -6.36
CA LEU A 30 -9.82 5.72 -5.09
C LEU A 30 -10.42 4.34 -4.84
N THR A 31 -9.68 3.51 -4.11
CA THR A 31 -10.23 2.29 -3.51
C THR A 31 -11.17 2.65 -2.36
N ARG A 32 -11.76 1.66 -1.67
CA ARG A 32 -12.54 1.90 -0.44
C ARG A 32 -11.69 2.14 0.81
N ALA A 33 -10.37 2.01 0.70
CA ALA A 33 -9.46 1.97 1.85
C ALA A 33 -9.12 3.34 2.44
N ILE A 34 -9.02 4.38 1.61
CA ILE A 34 -8.53 5.70 2.04
C ILE A 34 -9.40 6.82 1.49
N ARG A 35 -9.66 7.84 2.32
CA ARG A 35 -10.37 9.06 1.92
C ARG A 35 -9.53 10.30 2.22
N PRO A 36 -9.34 11.20 1.23
CA PRO A 36 -8.71 12.50 1.48
C PRO A 36 -9.46 13.29 2.55
N GLY A 37 -8.74 14.10 3.31
CA GLY A 37 -9.32 15.09 4.21
C GLY A 37 -10.13 16.16 3.47
N PRO A 38 -11.05 16.85 4.15
CA PRO A 38 -11.95 17.83 3.53
C PRO A 38 -11.21 19.04 2.91
N GLU A 39 -10.03 19.38 3.41
CA GLU A 39 -9.22 20.50 2.91
C GLU A 39 -8.57 20.25 1.53
N LEU A 40 -8.51 18.98 1.09
CA LEU A 40 -8.00 18.57 -0.23
C LEU A 40 -6.70 19.25 -0.69
N THR A 41 -5.69 19.31 0.18
CA THR A 41 -4.37 19.89 -0.15
C THR A 41 -3.64 19.12 -1.26
N ILE A 42 -3.94 17.83 -1.42
CA ILE A 42 -3.47 16.97 -2.50
C ILE A 42 -4.70 16.38 -3.20
N ILE A 43 -4.80 16.62 -4.51
CA ILE A 43 -5.84 16.04 -5.36
C ILE A 43 -5.31 14.70 -5.89
N PRO A 44 -5.98 13.56 -5.63
CA PRO A 44 -5.57 12.27 -6.14
C PRO A 44 -5.51 12.25 -7.67
N GLN A 45 -4.39 11.75 -8.22
CA GLN A 45 -4.16 11.58 -9.64
C GLN A 45 -3.18 10.43 -9.89
N ALA A 46 -3.24 9.83 -11.08
CA ALA A 46 -2.35 8.74 -11.44
C ALA A 46 -0.98 9.27 -11.87
N GLY A 47 0.08 8.62 -11.40
CA GLY A 47 1.45 8.93 -11.78
C GLY A 47 2.46 8.35 -10.80
N TYR A 48 3.74 8.53 -11.10
CA TYR A 48 4.82 8.16 -10.19
C TYR A 48 5.91 9.21 -10.12
N ARG A 49 6.66 9.23 -9.03
CA ARG A 49 7.86 10.05 -8.86
C ARG A 49 9.03 9.22 -8.36
N VAL A 50 10.25 9.68 -8.66
CA VAL A 50 11.47 9.01 -8.24
C VAL A 50 12.33 9.95 -7.40
N GLU A 51 12.66 9.51 -6.20
CA GLU A 51 13.56 10.16 -5.27
C GLU A 51 14.92 9.45 -5.31
N SER A 52 15.71 9.76 -6.34
CA SER A 52 17.01 9.12 -6.60
C SER A 52 18.06 9.34 -5.51
N ARG A 53 17.89 10.38 -4.69
CA ARG A 53 18.79 10.71 -3.57
C ARG A 53 18.29 10.18 -2.22
N HIS A 54 17.20 9.43 -2.20
CA HIS A 54 16.70 8.80 -0.99
C HIS A 54 17.75 7.80 -0.48
N ARG A 55 17.91 7.72 0.85
CA ARG A 55 18.87 6.84 1.52
C ARG A 55 18.10 5.81 2.37
N PRO A 56 18.55 4.54 2.43
CA PRO A 56 19.77 4.01 1.82
C PRO A 56 19.67 3.77 0.30
N LEU A 57 18.45 3.58 -0.23
CA LEU A 57 18.18 3.29 -1.63
C LEU A 57 17.26 4.34 -2.27
N PRO A 58 17.35 4.55 -3.61
CA PRO A 58 16.36 5.29 -4.37
C PRO A 58 14.94 4.78 -4.09
N ARG A 59 14.01 5.72 -4.01
CA ARG A 59 12.58 5.44 -3.77
C ARG A 59 11.77 5.84 -4.99
N LEU A 60 11.00 4.91 -5.53
CA LEU A 60 9.95 5.19 -6.52
C LEU A 60 8.60 5.08 -5.82
N ALA A 61 7.75 6.09 -5.93
CA ALA A 61 6.43 6.09 -5.32
C ALA A 61 5.36 6.40 -6.37
N ALA A 62 4.35 5.55 -6.45
CA ALA A 62 3.31 5.60 -7.48
C ALA A 62 1.90 5.65 -6.88
N SER A 63 1.10 6.56 -7.42
CA SER A 63 -0.35 6.62 -7.20
C SER A 63 -1.04 6.05 -8.43
N VAL A 64 -1.88 5.04 -8.23
CA VAL A 64 -2.53 4.28 -9.30
C VAL A 64 -4.03 4.23 -9.03
N SER A 65 -4.85 4.40 -10.07
CA SER A 65 -6.32 4.30 -9.93
C SER A 65 -6.73 2.89 -9.54
N ALA A 66 -7.80 2.77 -8.76
CA ALA A 66 -8.24 1.53 -8.12
C ALA A 66 -8.36 0.34 -9.08
N GLU A 67 -8.84 0.57 -10.30
CA GLU A 67 -9.00 -0.44 -11.35
C GLU A 67 -7.69 -1.01 -11.90
N LEU A 68 -6.57 -0.31 -11.75
CA LEU A 68 -5.24 -0.75 -12.20
C LEU A 68 -4.29 -1.06 -11.04
N LEU A 69 -4.62 -0.62 -9.83
CA LEU A 69 -3.70 -0.68 -8.68
C LEU A 69 -3.24 -2.11 -8.36
N PHE A 70 -4.15 -3.08 -8.37
CA PHE A 70 -3.81 -4.47 -8.05
C PHE A 70 -3.05 -5.17 -9.19
N PRO A 71 -3.47 -5.10 -10.47
CA PRO A 71 -2.65 -5.60 -11.58
C PRO A 71 -1.23 -5.03 -11.63
N VAL A 72 -1.09 -3.71 -11.47
CA VAL A 72 0.23 -3.05 -11.44
C VAL A 72 1.08 -3.58 -10.29
N PHE A 73 0.49 -3.78 -9.11
CA PHE A 73 1.20 -4.37 -7.99
C PHE A 73 1.74 -5.76 -8.30
N LEU A 74 0.94 -6.65 -8.89
CA LEU A 74 1.39 -8.00 -9.25
C LEU A 74 2.54 -7.96 -10.26
N ASP A 75 2.48 -7.07 -11.24
CA ASP A 75 3.57 -6.92 -12.22
C ASP A 75 4.83 -6.30 -11.63
N LEU A 76 4.72 -5.42 -10.62
CA LEU A 76 5.87 -4.96 -9.84
C LEU A 76 6.49 -6.11 -9.04
N LEU A 77 5.69 -7.00 -8.45
CA LEU A 77 6.21 -8.20 -7.80
C LEU A 77 6.96 -9.08 -8.81
N ALA A 78 6.49 -9.16 -10.05
CA ALA A 78 7.13 -9.98 -11.09
C ALA A 78 8.55 -9.54 -11.48
N VAL A 79 8.99 -8.34 -11.07
CA VAL A 79 10.36 -7.84 -11.24
C VAL A 79 11.32 -8.37 -10.16
N LEU A 80 10.78 -8.85 -9.03
CA LEU A 80 11.56 -9.40 -7.92
C LEU A 80 12.08 -10.81 -8.25
N GLY A 81 13.02 -11.30 -7.43
CA GLY A 81 13.51 -12.67 -7.49
C GLY A 81 12.43 -13.74 -7.28
N GLU A 82 12.78 -14.99 -7.54
CA GLU A 82 11.86 -16.14 -7.43
C GLU A 82 11.48 -16.47 -5.98
N GLU A 83 12.33 -16.13 -5.01
CA GLU A 83 12.10 -16.31 -3.58
C GLU A 83 12.15 -14.94 -2.89
N VAL A 84 11.18 -14.65 -2.02
CA VAL A 84 11.04 -13.36 -1.33
C VAL A 84 10.66 -13.53 0.14
N ASP A 85 10.89 -12.49 0.94
CA ASP A 85 10.33 -12.33 2.28
C ASP A 85 9.09 -11.43 2.21
N VAL A 86 8.14 -11.64 3.11
CA VAL A 86 6.86 -10.93 3.14
C VAL A 86 6.54 -10.46 4.54
N HIS A 87 6.20 -9.18 4.65
CA HIS A 87 5.68 -8.57 5.86
C HIS A 87 4.23 -8.13 5.59
N LEU A 88 3.28 -8.84 6.19
CA LEU A 88 1.87 -8.45 6.20
C LEU A 88 1.60 -7.60 7.44
N GLN A 89 1.07 -6.41 7.24
CA GLN A 89 0.99 -5.36 8.25
C GLN A 89 -0.46 -5.02 8.52
N SER A 90 -0.83 -4.88 9.79
CA SER A 90 -2.21 -4.65 10.22
C SER A 90 -2.32 -3.61 11.33
N SER A 91 -3.16 -2.61 11.13
CA SER A 91 -3.46 -1.55 12.12
C SER A 91 -4.88 -1.67 12.70
N HIS A 92 -5.55 -2.82 12.54
CA HIS A 92 -6.91 -3.08 13.04
C HIS A 92 -7.04 -3.13 14.57
N GLN A 93 -5.96 -3.45 15.27
CA GLN A 93 -5.93 -3.50 16.73
C GLN A 93 -5.25 -2.24 17.29
N VAL A 94 -5.26 -2.07 18.62
CA VAL A 94 -4.48 -0.99 19.24
C VAL A 94 -3.01 -1.34 19.09
N GLY A 95 -2.32 -0.63 18.18
CA GLY A 95 -0.95 -0.93 17.77
C GLY A 95 -0.89 -1.63 16.41
N ARG A 96 0.28 -1.58 15.77
CA ARG A 96 0.53 -2.27 14.50
C ARG A 96 0.96 -3.70 14.80
N LEU A 97 0.31 -4.67 14.15
CA LEU A 97 0.72 -6.07 14.12
C LEU A 97 1.36 -6.37 12.78
N ASP A 98 2.56 -6.93 12.81
CA ASP A 98 3.26 -7.38 11.62
C ASP A 98 3.37 -8.92 11.66
N TYR A 99 3.03 -9.57 10.54
CA TYR A 99 3.22 -10.99 10.31
C TYR A 99 4.33 -11.18 9.29
N VAL A 100 5.27 -12.07 9.55
CA VAL A 100 6.44 -12.27 8.70
C VAL A 100 6.47 -13.70 8.17
N ARG A 101 6.63 -13.82 6.85
CA ARG A 101 6.96 -15.09 6.18
C ARG A 101 8.26 -14.88 5.42
N ARG A 102 9.26 -15.70 5.69
CA ARG A 102 10.56 -15.66 4.99
C ARG A 102 10.65 -16.71 3.91
N SER A 103 11.40 -16.47 2.84
CA SER A 103 11.67 -17.48 1.81
C SER A 103 10.39 -18.16 1.30
N ILE A 104 9.47 -17.37 0.76
CA ILE A 104 8.30 -17.86 0.02
C ILE A 104 8.55 -17.73 -1.47
N ASP A 105 8.18 -18.77 -2.23
CA ASP A 105 8.18 -18.71 -3.69
C ASP A 105 7.25 -17.58 -4.15
N ARG A 106 7.77 -16.65 -4.94
CA ARG A 106 7.03 -15.50 -5.47
C ARG A 106 5.72 -15.90 -6.16
N PRO A 107 5.65 -16.96 -7.00
CA PRO A 107 4.38 -17.41 -7.56
C PRO A 107 3.33 -17.82 -6.51
N VAL A 108 3.75 -18.44 -5.41
CA VAL A 108 2.84 -18.82 -4.30
C VAL A 108 2.33 -17.58 -3.58
N LEU A 109 3.21 -16.63 -3.29
CA LEU A 109 2.83 -15.33 -2.73
C LEU A 109 1.81 -14.61 -3.64
N MET A 110 2.08 -14.52 -4.94
CA MET A 110 1.19 -13.87 -5.90
C MET A 110 -0.18 -14.56 -5.95
N SER A 111 -0.23 -15.90 -5.87
CA SER A 111 -1.48 -16.65 -5.78
C SER A 111 -2.31 -16.25 -4.55
N HIS A 112 -1.68 -16.13 -3.37
CA HIS A 112 -2.36 -15.66 -2.17
C HIS A 112 -2.77 -14.18 -2.28
N CYS A 113 -1.96 -13.33 -2.91
CA CYS A 113 -2.35 -11.95 -3.14
C CYS A 113 -3.64 -11.87 -3.95
N VAL A 114 -3.76 -12.68 -5.02
CA VAL A 114 -4.96 -12.73 -5.87
C VAL A 114 -6.18 -13.23 -5.10
N GLU A 115 -6.02 -14.29 -4.29
CA GLU A 115 -7.10 -14.80 -3.43
C GLU A 115 -7.62 -13.74 -2.45
N PHE A 116 -6.72 -12.87 -1.97
CA PHE A 116 -7.01 -11.82 -0.99
C PHE A 116 -7.05 -10.40 -1.60
N GLU A 117 -7.32 -10.27 -2.91
CA GLU A 117 -7.34 -8.97 -3.61
C GLU A 117 -8.29 -7.97 -2.94
N GLU A 118 -9.52 -8.38 -2.61
CA GLU A 118 -10.52 -7.51 -1.97
C GLU A 118 -10.02 -6.95 -0.63
N LEU A 119 -9.31 -7.76 0.16
CA LEU A 119 -8.70 -7.32 1.41
C LEU A 119 -7.59 -6.31 1.12
N LEU A 120 -6.62 -6.70 0.29
CA LEU A 120 -5.44 -5.89 0.01
C LEU A 120 -5.82 -4.55 -0.62
N LEU A 121 -6.77 -4.53 -1.55
CA LEU A 121 -7.17 -3.34 -2.29
C LEU A 121 -8.05 -2.39 -1.46
N HIS A 122 -8.95 -2.92 -0.63
CA HIS A 122 -10.03 -2.14 -0.05
C HIS A 122 -9.99 -1.95 1.46
N ASP A 123 -9.06 -2.59 2.15
CA ASP A 123 -8.87 -2.36 3.58
C ASP A 123 -7.80 -1.30 3.87
N GLY A 124 -8.20 -0.21 4.52
CA GLY A 124 -7.30 0.87 4.94
C GLY A 124 -6.40 0.54 6.12
N CYS A 125 -6.54 -0.65 6.71
CA CYS A 125 -5.74 -1.07 7.86
C CYS A 125 -4.76 -2.20 7.51
N THR A 126 -4.61 -2.55 6.22
CA THR A 126 -3.75 -3.64 5.74
C THR A 126 -2.73 -3.12 4.74
N GLY A 127 -1.47 -3.45 4.97
CA GLY A 127 -0.36 -3.25 4.04
C GLY A 127 0.42 -4.54 3.83
N LEU A 128 1.14 -4.63 2.72
CA LEU A 128 2.00 -5.76 2.39
C LEU A 128 3.35 -5.23 1.88
N VAL A 129 4.45 -5.69 2.46
CA VAL A 129 5.80 -5.41 1.99
C VAL A 129 6.45 -6.70 1.54
N VAL A 130 6.97 -6.71 0.32
CA VAL A 130 7.65 -7.86 -0.28
C VAL A 130 9.11 -7.49 -0.50
N LEU A 131 10.01 -8.29 0.05
CA LEU A 131 11.44 -8.04 0.05
C LEU A 131 12.16 -9.13 -0.76
N ASP A 132 12.89 -8.71 -1.78
CA ASP A 132 13.90 -9.52 -2.45
C ASP A 132 15.24 -9.28 -1.76
N THR A 133 15.53 -10.14 -0.78
CA THR A 133 16.71 -10.03 0.09
C THR A 133 18.02 -10.27 -0.67
N ALA A 134 17.99 -11.07 -1.74
CA ALA A 134 19.17 -11.36 -2.55
C ALA A 134 19.65 -10.14 -3.35
N ASN A 135 18.72 -9.26 -3.74
CA ASN A 135 19.01 -8.10 -4.59
C ASN A 135 18.76 -6.76 -3.90
N TYR A 136 18.43 -6.75 -2.60
CA TYR A 136 18.10 -5.54 -1.81
C TYR A 136 17.03 -4.67 -2.47
N ARG A 137 15.90 -5.29 -2.84
CA ARG A 137 14.75 -4.60 -3.45
C ARG A 137 13.51 -4.83 -2.62
N GLU A 138 12.66 -3.83 -2.53
CA GLU A 138 11.39 -3.93 -1.81
C GLU A 138 10.25 -3.34 -2.63
N VAL A 139 9.09 -4.00 -2.60
CA VAL A 139 7.82 -3.49 -3.15
C VAL A 139 6.80 -3.45 -2.04
N HIS A 140 6.23 -2.28 -1.80
CA HIS A 140 5.25 -2.02 -0.75
C HIS A 140 3.89 -1.76 -1.41
N PHE A 141 2.91 -2.55 -1.03
CA PHE A 141 1.50 -2.23 -1.15
C PHE A 141 1.07 -1.59 0.18
N ASP A 142 1.32 -0.29 0.29
CA ASP A 142 1.17 0.42 1.55
C ASP A 142 -0.31 0.55 1.99
N GLU A 143 -0.56 0.73 3.28
CA GLU A 143 -1.93 0.86 3.83
C GLU A 143 -2.69 2.04 3.19
N HIS A 144 -1.97 3.06 2.72
CA HIS A 144 -2.51 4.22 2.01
C HIS A 144 -2.84 3.93 0.53
N LYS A 145 -2.64 2.71 0.06
CA LYS A 145 -2.85 2.26 -1.33
C LYS A 145 -1.99 3.01 -2.34
N VAL A 146 -0.78 3.34 -1.89
CA VAL A 146 0.32 3.86 -2.69
C VAL A 146 1.33 2.72 -2.89
N LEU A 147 1.82 2.57 -4.10
CA LEU A 147 2.88 1.59 -4.39
C LEU A 147 4.23 2.26 -4.15
N ILE A 148 5.08 1.66 -3.31
CA ILE A 148 6.43 2.18 -3.04
C ILE A 148 7.45 1.10 -3.38
N VAL A 149 8.48 1.48 -4.13
CA VAL A 149 9.59 0.61 -4.49
C VAL A 149 10.88 1.21 -3.96
N TYR A 150 11.68 0.39 -3.27
CA TYR A 150 13.06 0.70 -2.94
C TYR A 150 13.97 -0.22 -3.75
N ALA A 151 14.82 0.37 -4.59
CA ALA A 151 15.77 -0.37 -5.42
C ALA A 151 16.88 0.55 -5.92
N GLU A 152 18.12 0.07 -5.99
CA GLU A 152 19.22 0.80 -6.64
C GLU A 152 18.91 1.05 -8.12
N ASN A 153 18.53 -0.01 -8.85
CA ASN A 153 18.04 0.07 -10.21
C ASN A 153 16.50 0.04 -10.24
N TRP A 154 15.87 1.21 -10.22
CA TRP A 154 14.41 1.37 -10.26
C TRP A 154 13.82 1.30 -11.68
N HIS A 155 14.64 1.33 -12.74
CA HIS A 155 14.16 1.37 -14.14
C HIS A 155 13.24 0.19 -14.51
N PRO A 156 13.50 -1.07 -14.11
CA PRO A 156 12.59 -2.17 -14.42
C PRO A 156 11.19 -1.98 -13.84
N PHE A 157 11.08 -1.35 -12.66
CA PHE A 157 9.80 -1.03 -12.03
C PHE A 157 9.10 0.15 -12.72
N ALA A 158 9.85 1.15 -13.16
CA ALA A 158 9.29 2.23 -13.98
C ALA A 158 8.74 1.71 -15.32
N ASN A 159 9.40 0.74 -15.96
CA ASN A 159 8.91 0.13 -17.20
C ASN A 159 7.55 -0.56 -17.00
N VAL A 160 7.30 -1.17 -15.83
CA VAL A 160 5.97 -1.70 -15.49
C VAL A 160 4.95 -0.58 -15.49
N LEU A 161 5.22 0.53 -14.78
CA LEU A 161 4.31 1.67 -14.70
C LEU A 161 4.05 2.30 -16.08
N ASP A 162 5.09 2.45 -16.90
CA ASP A 162 4.99 2.95 -18.27
C ASP A 162 4.12 2.03 -19.14
N GLY A 163 4.21 0.71 -18.95
CA GLY A 163 3.37 -0.29 -19.62
C GLY A 163 1.87 -0.16 -19.33
N TYR A 164 1.53 0.37 -18.14
CA TYR A 164 0.15 0.72 -17.76
C TYR A 164 -0.23 2.17 -18.08
N GLY A 165 0.65 2.93 -18.74
CA GLY A 165 0.41 4.34 -19.06
C GLY A 165 0.41 5.27 -17.84
N ILE A 166 1.06 4.88 -16.75
CA ILE A 166 1.18 5.69 -15.53
C ILE A 166 2.36 6.66 -15.72
N PRO A 167 2.14 7.97 -15.86
CA PRO A 167 3.20 8.90 -16.23
C PRO A 167 4.13 9.21 -15.07
N ARG A 168 5.40 9.52 -15.38
CA ARG A 168 6.32 10.15 -14.43
C ARG A 168 5.92 11.61 -14.19
N LEU A 169 5.70 11.95 -12.92
CA LEU A 169 5.32 13.27 -12.42
C LEU A 169 6.22 13.59 -11.22
N ASP A 170 7.36 14.23 -11.44
CA ASP A 170 8.37 14.45 -10.38
C ASP A 170 7.84 15.25 -9.18
N ASN A 171 6.82 16.09 -9.38
CA ASN A 171 6.15 16.87 -8.34
C ASN A 171 4.79 16.27 -7.89
N LEU A 172 4.58 14.97 -8.11
CA LEU A 172 3.36 14.28 -7.68
C LEU A 172 3.18 14.37 -6.16
N GLY A 173 2.06 14.95 -5.71
CA GLY A 173 1.62 14.82 -4.32
C GLY A 173 0.97 13.46 -4.08
N LEU A 174 1.33 12.80 -2.97
CA LEU A 174 0.77 11.50 -2.59
C LEU A 174 -0.23 11.67 -1.44
N ILE A 175 -1.29 10.85 -1.42
CA ILE A 175 -2.34 10.96 -0.40
C ILE A 175 -1.82 10.79 1.04
N LEU A 176 -0.76 10.00 1.23
CA LEU A 176 -0.08 9.80 2.51
C LEU A 176 0.61 11.07 3.06
N GLU A 177 0.78 12.10 2.22
CA GLU A 177 1.44 13.36 2.57
C GLU A 177 0.45 14.45 3.01
N ALA A 178 -0.84 14.20 2.85
CA ALA A 178 -1.93 15.08 3.27
C ALA A 178 -2.76 14.43 4.38
N THR A 179 -3.63 15.20 5.02
CA THR A 179 -4.66 14.65 5.92
C THR A 179 -5.54 13.67 5.16
N HIS A 180 -5.74 12.47 5.71
CA HIS A 180 -6.58 11.43 5.14
C HIS A 180 -7.17 10.55 6.25
N TYR A 181 -8.12 9.70 5.87
CA TYR A 181 -8.80 8.75 6.75
C TYR A 181 -8.63 7.34 6.22
N HIS A 182 -8.34 6.42 7.12
CA HIS A 182 -8.34 4.98 6.87
C HIS A 182 -9.76 4.46 7.03
N CYS A 183 -10.22 3.72 6.04
CA CYS A 183 -11.54 3.12 5.98
C CYS A 183 -11.37 1.60 5.94
N SER A 184 -12.00 0.93 6.90
CA SER A 184 -11.91 -0.52 7.08
C SER A 184 -13.29 -1.07 7.44
N ARG A 185 -13.39 -2.40 7.48
CA ARG A 185 -14.58 -3.12 7.90
C ARG A 185 -14.22 -4.21 8.91
N PRO A 186 -15.10 -4.54 9.87
CA PRO A 186 -14.80 -5.53 10.91
C PRO A 186 -14.34 -6.89 10.37
N GLU A 187 -14.86 -7.32 9.23
CA GLU A 187 -14.49 -8.58 8.58
C GLU A 187 -13.03 -8.64 8.11
N TYR A 188 -12.43 -7.50 7.73
CA TYR A 188 -11.07 -7.46 7.22
C TYR A 188 -10.04 -7.85 8.28
N ALA A 189 -10.29 -7.53 9.55
CA ALA A 189 -9.43 -7.95 10.65
C ALA A 189 -9.32 -9.49 10.73
N ALA A 190 -10.39 -10.22 10.41
CA ALA A 190 -10.37 -11.68 10.36
C ALA A 190 -9.67 -12.20 9.10
N GLN A 191 -9.91 -11.57 7.95
CA GLN A 191 -9.27 -11.94 6.68
C GLN A 191 -7.75 -11.73 6.71
N VAL A 192 -7.24 -10.69 7.40
CA VAL A 192 -5.80 -10.52 7.62
C VAL A 192 -5.20 -11.73 8.34
N ARG A 193 -5.87 -12.24 9.39
CA ARG A 193 -5.40 -13.42 10.12
C ARG A 193 -5.46 -14.69 9.27
N GLN A 194 -6.46 -14.79 8.39
CA GLN A 194 -6.54 -15.88 7.42
C GLN A 194 -5.39 -15.81 6.42
N LEU A 195 -5.12 -14.64 5.83
CA LEU A 195 -4.00 -14.45 4.93
C LEU A 195 -2.67 -14.78 5.62
N ALA A 196 -2.44 -14.30 6.84
CA ALA A 196 -1.26 -14.65 7.63
C ALA A 196 -1.12 -16.16 7.81
N HIS A 197 -2.22 -16.87 8.08
CA HIS A 197 -2.24 -18.32 8.22
C HIS A 197 -1.91 -19.03 6.90
N PHE A 198 -2.51 -18.62 5.77
CA PHE A 198 -2.22 -19.19 4.45
C PHE A 198 -0.78 -18.95 4.00
N LEU A 199 -0.22 -17.77 4.32
CA LEU A 199 1.18 -17.48 4.08
C LEU A 199 2.12 -18.32 4.96
N GLY A 200 1.63 -18.96 6.02
CA GLY A 200 2.48 -19.58 7.05
C GLY A 200 3.31 -18.53 7.81
N ALA A 201 2.77 -17.32 7.96
CA ALA A 201 3.46 -16.19 8.55
C ALA A 201 3.40 -16.23 10.09
N GLU A 202 4.51 -15.87 10.72
CA GLU A 202 4.62 -15.79 12.17
C GLU A 202 4.29 -14.37 12.65
N THR A 203 3.67 -14.24 13.83
CA THR A 203 3.45 -12.92 14.42
C THR A 203 4.77 -12.38 14.95
N LEU A 204 5.13 -11.18 14.51
CA LEU A 204 6.32 -10.52 14.99
C LEU A 204 6.00 -9.65 16.19
N LEU A 205 6.45 -10.07 17.37
CA LEU A 205 6.32 -9.33 18.61
C LEU A 205 7.55 -8.40 18.78
N GLY A 206 7.50 -7.21 18.17
CA GLY A 206 8.54 -6.19 18.28
C GLY A 206 8.57 -5.21 17.11
N THR A 207 9.02 -3.98 17.36
CA THR A 207 9.20 -2.94 16.32
C THR A 207 10.44 -3.25 15.49
N VAL A 208 10.28 -3.62 14.21
CA VAL A 208 11.39 -3.84 13.26
C VAL A 208 12.03 -2.53 12.79
N TRP A 209 11.28 -1.43 12.87
CA TRP A 209 11.66 -0.18 12.24
C TRP A 209 12.50 0.74 13.15
N ASP A 210 13.56 0.20 13.78
CA ASP A 210 14.54 0.96 14.57
C ASP A 210 15.99 0.44 14.41
N THR A 211 16.33 -0.16 13.25
CA THR A 211 17.72 -0.46 12.86
C THR A 211 18.03 0.02 11.46
#